data_AF-F9NUZ3-F1
#
_entry.id   AF-F9NUZ3-F1
#
_cell.length_a   1.000
_cell.length_b   1.000
_cell.length_c   1.000
_cell.angle_alpha   90.00
_cell.angle_beta   90.00
_cell.angle_gamma   90.00
#
_symmetry.space_group_name_H-M   'P 1'
#
loop_
_entity.id
_entity.type
_entity.pdbx_description
1 polymer ?
#
loop_
_entity_poly.entity_id
_entity_poly.type
_entity_poly.pdbx_seq_one_letter_code
_entity_poly.pdbx_strand_id
1 'polypeptide(L)'
;MIIQAVLACFMLSGVHGLGDAHMGFGIVTLLATIVTAVLAVMWKRRGGPSAVVGHAAGMAVLILVQYVLGELSNGGAIKWIHVVLGVVIVIGLFVLPRSISKNSSK
;
A
#
# COMPACT_ATOMS: atom_id res chain seq x y z
N MET A 1 -3.24 -4.79 -4.36
CA MET A 1 -4.00 -4.25 -3.19
C MET A 1 -5.38 -4.83 -3.04
N ILE A 2 -6.12 -5.08 -4.13
CA ILE A 2 -7.44 -5.72 -4.05
C ILE A 2 -7.36 -7.09 -3.37
N ILE A 3 -6.44 -7.97 -3.81
CA ILE A 3 -6.24 -9.29 -3.20
C ILE A 3 -5.95 -9.17 -1.69
N GLN A 4 -5.12 -8.21 -1.28
CA GLN A 4 -4.80 -7.99 0.13
C GLN A 4 -6.01 -7.59 0.97
N ALA A 5 -6.83 -6.67 0.46
CA ALA A 5 -8.06 -6.25 1.12
C ALA A 5 -9.05 -7.42 1.23
N VAL A 6 -9.19 -8.23 0.18
CA VAL A 6 -10.07 -9.41 0.19
C VAL A 6 -9.61 -10.44 1.22
N LEU A 7 -8.31 -10.78 1.24
CA LEU A 7 -7.74 -11.70 2.23
C LEU A 7 -7.94 -11.19 3.66
N ALA A 8 -7.67 -9.89 3.90
CA ALA A 8 -7.88 -9.27 5.20
C ALA A 8 -9.35 -9.34 5.64
N CYS A 9 -10.31 -9.10 4.73
CA CYS A 9 -11.74 -9.23 5.03
C CYS A 9 -12.12 -10.65 5.45
N PHE A 10 -11.64 -11.68 4.74
CA PHE A 10 -11.91 -13.06 5.10
C PHE A 10 -11.26 -13.47 6.44
N MET A 11 -10.05 -12.98 6.72
CA MET A 11 -9.41 -13.21 8.01
C MET A 11 -10.19 -12.53 9.16
N LEU A 12 -10.72 -11.33 8.94
CA LEU A 12 -11.57 -10.63 9.90
C LEU A 12 -12.95 -11.30 10.10
N SER A 13 -13.48 -11.96 9.08
CA SER A 13 -14.72 -12.75 9.18
C SER A 13 -14.53 -14.13 9.81
N GLY A 14 -13.30 -14.48 10.24
CA GLY A 14 -13.01 -15.74 10.94
C GLY A 14 -12.53 -16.87 10.05
N VAL A 15 -12.23 -16.64 8.77
CA VAL A 15 -11.61 -17.67 7.91
C VAL A 15 -10.15 -17.86 8.33
N HIS A 16 -9.81 -19.07 8.74
CA HIS A 16 -8.46 -19.42 9.19
C HIS A 16 -7.57 -19.90 8.03
N GLY A 17 -6.25 -19.90 8.22
CA GLY A 17 -5.28 -20.40 7.25
C GLY A 17 -4.91 -19.44 6.11
N LEU A 18 -5.45 -18.22 6.09
CA LEU A 18 -5.14 -17.21 5.06
C LEU A 18 -3.95 -16.30 5.42
N GLY A 19 -3.39 -16.44 6.64
CA GLY A 19 -2.31 -15.60 7.16
C GLY A 19 -1.05 -15.62 6.29
N ASP A 20 -0.60 -16.81 5.88
CA ASP A 20 0.61 -16.96 5.08
C ASP A 20 0.46 -16.35 3.69
N ALA A 21 -0.72 -16.50 3.07
CA ALA A 21 -1.03 -15.88 1.79
C ALA A 21 -1.07 -14.34 1.93
N HIS A 22 -1.73 -13.84 2.98
CA HIS A 22 -1.77 -12.41 3.30
C HIS A 22 -0.36 -11.86 3.53
N MET A 23 0.51 -12.56 4.25
CA MET A 23 1.91 -12.17 4.44
C MET A 23 2.68 -12.18 3.11
N GLY A 24 2.60 -13.25 2.33
CA GLY A 24 3.31 -13.41 1.06
C GLY A 24 2.96 -12.32 0.05
N PHE A 25 1.68 -12.04 -0.17
CA PHE A 25 1.26 -10.91 -1.00
C PHE A 25 1.69 -9.56 -0.42
N GLY A 26 1.92 -9.48 0.90
CA GLY A 26 2.30 -8.26 1.61
C GLY A 26 3.74 -7.90 1.28
N ILE A 27 4.62 -8.89 1.31
CA ILE A 27 6.02 -8.79 0.88
C ILE A 27 6.10 -8.37 -0.59
N VAL A 28 5.36 -9.05 -1.48
CA VAL A 28 5.33 -8.72 -2.91
C VAL A 28 4.89 -7.27 -3.12
N THR A 29 3.89 -6.81 -2.37
CA THR A 29 3.43 -5.43 -2.43
C THR A 29 4.51 -4.45 -1.98
N LEU A 30 5.16 -4.72 -0.85
CA LEU A 30 6.23 -3.89 -0.32
C LEU A 30 7.32 -3.72 -1.38
N LEU A 31 7.81 -4.82 -1.95
CA LEU A 31 8.81 -4.79 -3.01
C LEU A 31 8.33 -3.98 -4.23
N ALA A 32 7.09 -4.19 -4.68
CA ALA A 32 6.52 -3.45 -5.79
C ALA A 32 6.45 -1.93 -5.52
N THR A 33 6.11 -1.52 -4.30
CA THR A 33 6.06 -0.09 -3.94
C THR A 33 7.44 0.55 -3.86
N ILE A 34 8.46 -0.19 -3.40
CA ILE A 34 9.86 0.27 -3.42
C ILE A 34 10.32 0.48 -4.86
N VAL A 35 10.10 -0.52 -5.74
CA VAL A 35 10.42 -0.39 -7.17
C VAL A 35 9.69 0.79 -7.79
N THR A 36 8.41 0.98 -7.47
CA THR A 36 7.61 2.12 -7.96
C THR A 36 8.20 3.46 -7.51
N ALA A 37 8.64 3.58 -6.26
CA ALA A 37 9.29 4.79 -5.76
C ALA A 37 10.61 5.08 -6.50
N VAL A 38 11.43 4.05 -6.76
CA VAL A 38 12.67 4.20 -7.55
C VAL A 38 12.35 4.66 -8.97
N LEU A 39 11.37 4.03 -9.63
CA LEU A 39 10.94 4.41 -10.97
C LEU A 39 10.38 5.84 -11.03
N ALA A 40 9.63 6.27 -10.01
CA ALA A 40 9.14 7.63 -9.90
C ALA A 40 10.30 8.65 -9.81
N VAL A 41 11.34 8.35 -9.03
CA VAL A 41 12.56 9.18 -8.96
C VAL A 41 13.29 9.22 -10.30
N MET A 42 13.44 8.08 -10.97
CA MET A 42 14.06 8.02 -12.30
C MET A 42 13.27 8.84 -13.33
N TRP A 43 11.94 8.78 -13.30
CA TRP A 43 11.09 9.59 -14.16
C TRP A 43 11.23 11.09 -13.82
N LYS A 44 11.28 11.44 -12.54
CA LYS A 44 11.52 12.84 -12.15
C LYS A 44 12.83 13.39 -12.70
N ARG A 45 13.90 12.60 -12.71
CA ARG A 45 15.19 12.98 -13.31
C ARG A 45 15.10 13.21 -14.83
N ARG A 46 14.09 12.67 -15.51
CA ARG A 46 13.80 12.86 -16.94
C ARG A 46 12.71 13.92 -17.19
N GLY A 47 12.41 14.78 -16.20
CA GLY A 47 11.41 15.85 -16.33
C GLY A 47 10.01 15.51 -15.82
N GLY A 48 9.81 14.36 -15.18
CA GLY A 48 8.51 13.96 -14.61
C GLY A 48 8.02 14.86 -13.45
N PRO A 49 6.75 14.74 -13.04
CA PRO A 49 6.18 15.56 -11.97
C PRO A 49 6.75 15.18 -10.58
N SER A 50 7.10 16.18 -9.74
CA SER A 50 7.59 15.93 -8.37
C SER A 50 6.51 15.33 -7.46
N ALA A 51 5.23 15.64 -7.71
CA ALA A 51 4.11 15.09 -6.95
C ALA A 51 4.03 13.56 -7.01
N VAL A 52 4.41 12.97 -8.16
CA VAL A 52 4.43 11.51 -8.34
C VAL A 52 5.49 10.86 -7.45
N VAL A 53 6.66 11.50 -7.31
CA VAL A 53 7.73 11.04 -6.40
C VAL A 53 7.26 11.05 -4.96
N GLY A 54 6.68 12.17 -4.50
CA GLY A 54 6.18 12.30 -3.14
C GLY A 54 5.13 11.25 -2.80
N HIS A 55 4.19 11.00 -3.71
CA HIS A 55 3.20 9.95 -3.52
C HIS A 55 3.82 8.55 -3.51
N ALA A 56 4.66 8.20 -4.49
CA ALA A 56 5.25 6.87 -4.56
C ALA A 56 6.14 6.57 -3.34
N ALA A 57 6.95 7.53 -2.91
CA ALA A 57 7.78 7.41 -1.72
C ALA A 57 6.93 7.31 -0.45
N GLY A 58 5.90 8.16 -0.31
CA GLY A 58 4.96 8.10 0.80
C GLY A 58 4.25 6.74 0.88
N MET A 59 3.78 6.21 -0.25
CA MET A 59 3.16 4.89 -0.31
C MET A 59 4.13 3.76 0.06
N ALA A 60 5.39 3.83 -0.36
CA ALA A 60 6.39 2.84 0.03
C ALA A 60 6.63 2.84 1.55
N VAL A 61 6.72 4.02 2.17
CA VAL A 61 6.84 4.15 3.63
C VAL A 61 5.61 3.60 4.35
N LEU A 62 4.40 3.97 3.91
CA LEU A 62 3.16 3.49 4.53
C LEU A 62 3.03 1.97 4.42
N ILE A 63 3.41 1.36 3.29
CA ILE A 63 3.40 -0.09 3.11
C ILE A 63 4.46 -0.78 3.97
N LEU A 64 5.64 -0.17 4.16
CA LEU A 64 6.65 -0.69 5.09
C LEU A 64 6.12 -0.69 6.53
N VAL A 65 5.52 0.43 6.96
CA VAL A 65 4.86 0.51 8.28
C VAL A 65 3.76 -0.54 8.40
N GLN A 66 2.94 -0.71 7.35
CA GLN A 66 1.89 -1.72 7.31
C GLN A 66 2.43 -3.14 7.49
N TYR A 67 3.56 -3.46 6.84
CA TYR A 67 4.24 -4.75 6.98
C TYR A 67 4.70 -4.98 8.41
N VAL A 68 5.41 -4.02 9.00
CA VAL A 68 5.91 -4.11 10.38
C VAL A 68 4.76 -4.24 11.38
N LEU A 69 3.68 -3.47 11.22
CA LEU A 69 2.50 -3.61 12.08
C LEU A 69 1.83 -4.98 11.95
N GLY A 70 1.89 -5.59 10.76
CA GLY A 70 1.40 -6.95 10.53
C GLY A 70 2.21 -7.98 11.32
N GLU A 71 3.55 -7.90 11.22
CA GLU A 71 4.47 -8.80 11.94
C GLU A 71 4.38 -8.65 13.46
N LEU A 72 4.21 -7.42 13.95
CA LEU A 72 4.11 -7.12 15.39
C LEU A 72 2.72 -7.38 15.95
N SER A 73 1.72 -7.65 15.09
CA SER A 73 0.33 -7.80 15.53
C SER A 73 0.13 -9.15 16.24
N ASN A 74 0.08 -9.10 17.58
CA ASN A 74 -0.20 -10.24 18.46
C ASN A 74 -1.66 -10.25 18.97
N GLY A 75 -2.55 -9.47 18.36
CA GLY A 75 -3.91 -9.21 18.86
C GLY A 75 -4.04 -7.85 19.54
N GLY A 76 -5.26 -7.39 19.81
CA GLY A 76 -5.49 -6.10 20.47
C GLY A 76 -5.27 -4.86 19.56
N ALA A 77 -4.66 -3.81 20.10
CA ALA A 77 -4.61 -2.50 19.46
C ALA A 77 -3.78 -2.46 18.17
N ILE A 78 -2.61 -3.13 18.14
CA ILE A 78 -1.71 -3.14 16.97
C ILE A 78 -2.41 -3.71 15.74
N LYS A 79 -3.18 -4.80 15.92
CA LYS A 79 -4.04 -5.38 14.88
C LYS A 79 -4.96 -4.32 14.27
N TRP A 80 -5.65 -3.55 15.11
CA TRP A 80 -6.61 -2.56 14.62
C TRP A 80 -5.93 -1.38 13.94
N ILE A 81 -4.75 -0.96 14.40
CA ILE A 81 -3.93 0.05 13.73
C ILE A 81 -3.53 -0.45 12.33
N HIS A 82 -3.04 -1.69 12.22
CA HIS A 82 -2.77 -2.33 10.94
C HIS A 82 -4.01 -2.31 10.04
N VAL A 83 -5.18 -2.75 10.54
CA VAL A 83 -6.42 -2.79 9.73
C VAL A 83 -6.82 -1.40 9.24
N VAL A 84 -6.89 -0.40 10.12
CA VAL A 84 -7.30 0.97 9.77
C VAL A 84 -6.34 1.60 8.77
N LEU A 85 -5.03 1.46 9.00
CA LEU A 85 -4.01 1.97 8.08
C LEU A 85 -4.11 1.28 6.71
N GLY A 86 -4.37 -0.03 6.68
CA GLY A 86 -4.61 -0.78 5.45
C GLY A 86 -5.77 -0.22 4.62
N VAL A 87 -6.89 0.15 5.27
CA VAL A 87 -8.03 0.80 4.60
C VAL A 87 -7.63 2.16 4.01
N VAL A 88 -6.92 2.99 4.78
CA VAL A 88 -6.44 4.30 4.32
C VAL A 88 -5.53 4.17 3.11
N ILE A 89 -4.61 3.21 3.11
CA ILE A 89 -3.68 2.92 2.01
C ILE A 89 -4.46 2.52 0.75
N VAL A 90 -5.46 1.64 0.86
CA VAL A 90 -6.29 1.22 -0.27
C VAL A 90 -7.01 2.42 -0.88
N ILE A 91 -7.58 3.31 -0.06
CA ILE A 91 -8.24 4.53 -0.54
C ILE A 91 -7.21 5.47 -1.21
N GLY A 92 -6.06 5.68 -0.57
CA GLY A 92 -4.99 6.55 -1.06
C GLY A 92 -4.46 6.16 -2.44
N LEU A 93 -4.47 4.87 -2.78
CA LEU A 93 -4.11 4.38 -4.11
C LEU A 93 -4.99 4.94 -5.24
N PHE A 94 -6.26 5.24 -4.97
CA PHE A 94 -7.19 5.74 -5.99
C PHE A 94 -7.11 7.27 -6.18
N VAL A 95 -6.47 7.99 -5.27
CA VAL A 95 -6.46 9.46 -5.27
C VAL A 95 -5.51 10.04 -6.32
N LEU A 96 -4.30 9.49 -6.46
CA LEU A 96 -3.30 10.04 -7.40
C LEU A 96 -3.60 9.80 -8.87
N PRO A 97 -4.04 8.61 -9.32
CA PRO A 97 -4.40 8.39 -10.72
C PRO A 97 -5.50 9.35 -11.19
N ARG A 98 -6.45 9.69 -10.30
CA ARG A 98 -7.53 10.64 -10.60
C ARG A 98 -7.03 12.09 -10.70
N SER A 99 -6.07 12.50 -9.88
CA SER A 99 -5.51 13.86 -9.98
C SER A 99 -4.69 14.06 -11.26
N ILE A 100 -3.97 13.03 -11.71
CA ILE A 100 -3.23 13.06 -12.99
C ILE A 100 -4.17 13.06 -14.19
N SER A 101 -5.20 12.19 -14.20
CA SER A 101 -6.20 12.14 -15.28
C SER A 101 -6.91 13.48 -15.48
N LYS A 102 -7.23 14.18 -14.39
CA LYS A 102 -7.90 15.48 -14.44
C LYS A 102 -7.02 16.60 -15.00
N ASN A 103 -5.70 16.51 -14.84
CA ASN A 103 -4.74 17.48 -15.39
C ASN A 103 -4.36 17.20 -16.85
N SER A 104 -4.49 15.96 -17.34
CA SER A 104 -4.20 15.59 -18.74
C SER A 104 -5.32 15.95 -19.72
N SER A 105 -6.50 16.33 -19.22
CA SER A 105 -7.69 16.69 -20.03
C SER A 105 -7.82 18.20 -20.27
N LYS A 106 -6.77 18.98 -19.99
CA LYS A 106 -6.65 20.40 -20.31
C LYS A 106 -5.51 20.60 -21.28
#